data_AF-A0AAD7MS14-F1
#
_entry.id   AF-A0AAD7MS14-F1
#
_cell.length_a   1.000
_cell.length_b   1.000
_cell.length_c   1.000
_cell.angle_alpha   90.00
_cell.angle_beta   90.00
_cell.angle_gamma   90.00
#
_symmetry.space_group_name_H-M   'P 1'
#
loop_
_entity.id
_entity.type
_entity.pdbx_description
1 polymer ?
#
loop_
_entity_poly.entity_id
_entity_poly.type
_entity_poly.pdbx_seq_one_letter_code
_entity_poly.pdbx_strand_id
1 'polypeptide(L)'
;MMDLTFSDGVLDAVVGLYSIIHLPREEQRELLRRIGRWVRGGGWLLVNFAGKEIEGSVQMGWLEEEQEGKESQNAMYWSSWGPAESRRLVQEAGFRIKV
;
A
#
# COMPACT_ATOMS: atom_id res chain seq x y z
N MET A 1 -6.10 3.09 -9.29
CA MET A 1 -4.97 2.12 -9.22
C MET A 1 -5.41 0.66 -9.39
N MET A 2 -6.71 0.37 -9.48
CA MET A 2 -7.22 -1.00 -9.46
C MET A 2 -7.52 -1.62 -10.84
N ASP A 3 -7.20 -0.92 -11.93
CA ASP A 3 -7.40 -1.45 -13.29
C ASP A 3 -6.18 -2.23 -13.82
N LEU A 4 -5.04 -2.12 -13.13
CA LEU A 4 -3.81 -2.82 -13.52
C LEU A 4 -4.01 -4.34 -13.40
N THR A 5 -3.59 -5.06 -14.44
CA THR A 5 -3.65 -6.50 -14.50
C THR A 5 -2.39 -7.08 -15.13
N PHE A 6 -1.96 -8.22 -14.60
CA PHE A 6 -0.92 -9.08 -15.12
C PHE A 6 -1.42 -10.52 -15.13
N SER A 7 -0.83 -11.35 -15.99
CA SER A 7 -1.01 -12.80 -15.90
C SER A 7 -0.45 -13.34 -14.59
N ASP A 8 -1.01 -14.45 -14.11
CA ASP A 8 -0.53 -15.11 -12.90
C ASP A 8 0.91 -15.59 -13.08
N GLY A 9 1.74 -15.39 -12.05
CA GLY A 9 3.12 -15.83 -12.00
C GLY A 9 4.07 -15.21 -13.03
N VAL A 10 3.75 -14.04 -13.59
CA VAL A 10 4.60 -13.38 -14.60
C VAL A 10 5.69 -12.49 -13.99
N LEU A 11 5.55 -12.08 -12.73
CA LEU A 11 6.49 -11.19 -12.07
C LEU A 11 7.48 -11.96 -11.19
N ASP A 12 8.78 -11.66 -11.32
CA ASP A 12 9.81 -12.15 -10.40
C ASP A 12 9.72 -11.49 -9.01
N ALA A 13 9.40 -10.20 -8.99
CA ALA A 13 9.26 -9.43 -7.77
C ALA A 13 8.33 -8.22 -7.95
N VAL A 14 7.78 -7.75 -6.83
CA VAL A 14 7.06 -6.47 -6.72
C VAL A 14 7.66 -5.62 -5.61
N VAL A 15 7.81 -4.33 -5.88
CA VAL A 15 8.30 -3.35 -4.90
C VAL A 15 7.27 -2.23 -4.78
N GLY A 16 6.75 -2.03 -3.57
CA GLY A 16 5.77 -0.99 -3.25
C GLY A 16 6.25 -0.16 -2.07
N LEU A 17 6.99 0.92 -2.35
CA LEU A 17 7.49 1.80 -1.31
C LEU A 17 6.61 3.05 -1.19
N TYR A 18 6.13 3.35 0.03
CA TYR A 18 5.34 4.53 0.40
C TYR A 18 4.14 4.80 -0.52
N SER A 19 3.56 3.75 -1.12
CA SER A 19 2.53 3.87 -2.15
C SER A 19 1.21 3.25 -1.71
N ILE A 20 1.26 2.02 -1.20
CA ILE A 20 0.04 1.29 -0.80
C ILE A 20 -0.76 2.01 0.31
N ILE A 21 -0.08 2.79 1.15
CA ILE A 21 -0.68 3.57 2.24
C ILE A 21 -1.56 4.74 1.76
N HIS A 22 -1.58 5.03 0.47
CA HIS A 22 -2.43 6.05 -0.13
C HIS A 22 -3.69 5.48 -0.79
N LEU A 23 -3.91 4.17 -0.68
CA LEU A 23 -5.15 3.51 -1.10
C LEU A 23 -6.11 3.38 0.08
N PRO A 24 -7.43 3.36 -0.15
CA PRO A 24 -8.40 2.87 0.83
C PRO A 24 -8.04 1.46 1.33
N ARG A 25 -8.35 1.17 2.59
CA ARG A 25 -7.97 -0.09 3.26
C ARG A 25 -8.35 -1.36 2.49
N GLU A 26 -9.55 -1.39 1.92
CA GLU A 26 -10.02 -2.53 1.12
C GLU A 26 -9.27 -2.66 -0.22
N GLU A 27 -8.87 -1.54 -0.83
CA GLU A 27 -8.03 -1.56 -2.03
C GLU A 27 -6.61 -2.05 -1.70
N GLN A 28 -6.07 -1.78 -0.50
CA GLN A 28 -4.80 -2.36 -0.06
C GLN A 28 -4.89 -3.89 0.02
N ARG A 29 -5.96 -4.41 0.64
CA ARG A 29 -6.22 -5.86 0.76
C ARG A 29 -6.30 -6.51 -0.61
N GLU A 30 -7.10 -5.93 -1.51
CA GLU A 30 -7.29 -6.46 -2.86
C GLU A 30 -5.99 -6.37 -3.69
N LEU A 31 -5.24 -5.28 -3.59
CA LEU A 31 -3.97 -5.14 -4.31
C LEU A 31 -2.95 -6.18 -3.84
N LEU A 32 -2.80 -6.42 -2.53
CA LEU A 32 -1.92 -7.47 -2.00
C LEU A 32 -2.32 -8.84 -2.53
N ARG A 33 -3.60 -9.17 -2.52
CA ARG A 33 -4.13 -10.44 -3.05
C ARG A 33 -3.79 -10.60 -4.55
N ARG A 34 -3.90 -9.53 -5.34
CA ARG A 34 -3.54 -9.53 -6.76
C ARG A 34 -2.04 -9.74 -6.95
N ILE A 35 -1.21 -8.99 -6.22
CA ILE A 35 0.25 -9.14 -6.22
C ILE A 35 0.65 -10.58 -5.90
N GLY A 36 0.00 -11.21 -4.92
CA GLY A 36 0.22 -12.62 -4.57
C GLY A 36 0.03 -13.60 -5.73
N ARG A 37 -0.90 -13.31 -6.66
CA ARG A 37 -1.08 -14.12 -7.88
C ARG A 37 -0.10 -13.77 -8.99
N TRP A 38 0.21 -12.48 -9.14
CA TRP A 38 1.09 -12.01 -10.21
C TRP A 38 2.55 -12.42 -9.99
N VAL A 39 2.98 -12.51 -8.73
CA VAL A 39 4.34 -12.94 -8.39
C VAL A 39 4.44 -14.46 -8.53
N ARG A 40 5.45 -14.93 -9.26
CA ARG A 40 5.71 -16.35 -9.45
C ARG A 40 6.03 -17.07 -8.14
N GLY A 41 5.87 -18.39 -8.13
CA GLY A 41 6.36 -19.24 -7.04
C GLY A 41 7.85 -18.99 -6.76
N GLY A 42 8.18 -18.65 -5.51
CA GLY A 42 9.53 -18.30 -5.08
C GLY A 42 9.98 -16.86 -5.40
N GLY A 43 9.10 -16.03 -5.96
CA GLY A 43 9.34 -14.60 -6.17
C GLY A 43 9.24 -13.77 -4.87
N TRP A 44 9.44 -12.45 -5.00
CA TRP A 44 9.60 -11.55 -3.86
C TRP A 44 8.63 -10.38 -3.82
N LEU A 45 8.24 -9.97 -2.63
CA LEU A 45 7.54 -8.72 -2.37
C LEU A 45 8.32 -7.91 -1.34
N LEU A 46 8.64 -6.66 -1.68
CA LEU A 46 9.10 -5.65 -0.74
C LEU A 46 8.08 -4.52 -0.67
N VAL A 47 7.44 -4.35 0.48
CA VAL A 47 6.42 -3.34 0.70
C VAL A 47 6.53 -2.77 2.11
N ASN A 48 6.29 -1.47 2.29
CA ASN A 48 6.17 -0.86 3.60
C ASN A 48 4.76 -0.33 3.85
N PHE A 49 4.39 -0.35 5.13
CA PHE A 49 3.11 0.11 5.64
C PHE A 49 3.34 1.18 6.71
N ALA A 50 2.28 1.88 7.12
CA ALA A 50 2.37 2.80 8.24
C ALA A 50 2.50 2.02 9.58
N GLY A 51 3.22 2.61 10.54
CA GLY A 51 3.43 2.00 11.86
C GLY A 51 2.20 1.99 12.78
N LYS A 52 1.08 2.59 12.34
CA LYS A 52 -0.17 2.69 13.08
C LYS A 52 -1.34 2.36 12.15
N GLU A 53 -2.45 1.95 12.75
CA GLU A 53 -3.73 1.85 12.05
C GLU A 53 -4.26 3.25 11.74
N ILE A 54 -4.81 3.42 10.54
CA ILE A 54 -5.43 4.64 10.05
C ILE A 54 -6.61 4.20 9.19
N GLU A 55 -7.83 4.41 9.65
CA GLU A 55 -9.03 4.02 8.89
C GLU A 55 -9.09 4.72 7.53
N GLY A 56 -8.83 6.03 7.54
CA GLY A 56 -8.77 6.90 6.39
C GLY A 56 -8.57 8.33 6.88
N SER A 57 -7.66 9.07 6.27
CA SER A 57 -7.41 10.46 6.61
C SER A 57 -6.94 11.22 5.38
N VAL A 58 -7.34 12.49 5.26
CA VAL A 58 -6.85 13.39 4.23
C VAL A 58 -6.00 14.46 4.91
N GLN A 59 -4.74 14.55 4.52
CA GLN A 59 -3.85 15.62 4.93
C GLN A 59 -3.82 16.70 3.84
N MET A 60 -4.31 17.89 4.17
CA MET A 60 -4.10 19.09 3.36
C MET A 60 -2.69 19.64 3.57
N GLY A 61 -2.12 20.33 2.58
CA GLY A 61 -0.77 20.89 2.67
C GLY A 61 0.33 19.86 2.58
N TRP A 62 0.04 18.66 2.08
CA TRP A 62 1.05 17.61 2.02
C TRP A 62 2.19 18.00 1.05
N LEU A 63 3.42 18.05 1.58
CA LEU A 63 4.64 18.54 0.93
C LEU A 63 4.62 20.02 0.49
N GLU A 64 3.68 20.82 1.00
CA GLU A 64 3.68 22.26 0.77
C GLU A 64 4.44 22.99 1.87
N GLU A 65 5.03 24.13 1.51
CA GLU A 65 5.53 25.11 2.48
C GLU A 65 4.36 25.95 2.98
N GLU A 66 4.28 26.16 4.29
CA GLU A 66 3.21 26.96 4.90
C GLU A 66 3.34 28.42 4.45
N GLN A 67 2.29 28.97 3.83
CA GLN A 67 2.23 30.36 3.41
C GLN A 67 1.06 31.06 4.07
N GLU A 68 1.35 32.11 4.85
CA GLU A 68 0.35 32.88 5.57
C GLU A 68 -0.71 33.44 4.60
N GLY A 69 -1.98 33.16 4.88
CA GLY A 69 -3.11 33.63 4.09
C GLY A 69 -3.42 32.84 2.81
N LYS A 70 -2.76 31.69 2.56
CA LYS A 70 -3.13 30.79 1.45
C LYS A 70 -3.70 29.47 1.95
N GLU A 71 -4.87 29.11 1.45
CA GLU A 71 -5.42 27.77 1.64
C GLU A 71 -4.69 26.76 0.75
N SER A 72 -4.31 25.63 1.34
CA SER A 72 -3.68 24.53 0.62
C SER A 72 -4.67 23.83 -0.29
N GLN A 73 -4.24 23.48 -1.49
CA GLN A 73 -5.04 22.66 -2.42
C GLN A 73 -4.48 21.25 -2.62
N ASN A 74 -3.24 20.98 -2.18
CA ASN A 74 -2.72 19.61 -2.21
C ASN A 74 -3.28 18.80 -1.05
N ALA A 75 -3.94 17.71 -1.40
CA ALA A 75 -4.47 16.74 -0.47
C ALA A 75 -3.77 15.40 -0.67
N MET A 76 -3.34 14.78 0.43
CA MET A 76 -2.84 13.41 0.41
C MET A 76 -3.72 12.52 1.28
N TYR A 77 -4.24 11.44 0.68
CA TYR A 77 -5.00 10.43 1.41
C TYR A 77 -4.06 9.42 2.07
N TRP A 78 -4.40 9.00 3.29
CA TRP A 78 -3.67 8.00 4.04
C TRP A 78 -4.64 6.96 4.61
N SER A 79 -4.29 5.69 4.51
CA SER A 79 -4.90 4.65 5.32
C SER A 79 -3.93 3.51 5.59
N SER A 80 -4.21 2.72 6.62
CA SER A 80 -3.35 1.64 7.08
C SER A 80 -4.12 0.69 7.98
N TRP A 81 -3.83 -0.60 7.86
CA TRP A 81 -4.30 -1.63 8.78
C TRP A 81 -3.44 -1.75 10.05
N GLY A 82 -2.35 -0.99 10.14
CA GLY A 82 -1.36 -1.11 11.21
C GLY A 82 -0.52 -2.39 11.11
N PRO A 83 0.48 -2.56 12.00
CA PRO A 83 1.51 -3.58 11.81
C PRO A 83 1.01 -5.03 11.85
N ALA A 84 0.11 -5.37 12.78
CA ALA A 84 -0.36 -6.74 12.96
C ALA A 84 -1.21 -7.22 11.77
N GLU A 85 -2.22 -6.44 11.40
CA GLU A 85 -3.12 -6.79 10.31
C GLU A 85 -2.42 -6.68 8.95
N SER A 86 -1.53 -5.70 8.72
CA SER A 86 -0.75 -5.65 7.47
C SER A 86 0.10 -6.91 7.26
N ARG A 87 0.72 -7.44 8.33
CA ARG A 87 1.46 -8.72 8.26
C ARG A 87 0.53 -9.88 7.90
N ARG A 88 -0.64 -9.96 8.53
CA ARG A 88 -1.65 -10.97 8.23
C ARG A 88 -2.07 -10.92 6.76
N LEU A 89 -2.36 -9.74 6.22
CA LEU A 89 -2.76 -9.56 4.83
C LEU A 89 -1.67 -10.00 3.83
N VAL A 90 -0.40 -9.68 4.12
CA VAL A 90 0.72 -10.15 3.30
C VAL A 90 0.82 -11.68 3.33
N GLN A 91 0.57 -12.31 4.47
CA GLN A 91 0.55 -13.76 4.60
C GLN A 91 -0.65 -14.40 3.89
N GLU A 92 -1.84 -13.82 4.01
CA GLU A 92 -3.05 -14.24 3.27
C GLU A 92 -2.87 -14.12 1.75
N ALA A 93 -2.06 -13.16 1.28
CA ALA A 93 -1.66 -13.05 -0.11
C ALA A 93 -0.65 -14.12 -0.58
N GLY A 94 -0.24 -15.05 0.30
CA GLY A 94 0.64 -16.17 -0.03
C GLY A 94 2.12 -15.94 0.23
N PHE A 95 2.51 -14.82 0.82
CA PHE A 95 3.91 -14.51 1.11
C PHE A 95 4.34 -14.96 2.52
N ARG A 96 5.54 -15.52 2.62
CA ARG A 96 6.22 -15.71 3.91
C ARG A 96 7.04 -14.47 4.25
N ILE A 97 6.79 -13.88 5.41
CA ILE A 97 7.58 -12.76 5.91
C ILE A 97 8.92 -13.27 6.45
N LYS A 98 10.02 -12.68 5.98
CA LYS A 98 11.36 -12.88 6.56
C LYS A 98 11.63 -11.77 7.57
N VAL A 99 12.13 -12.15 8.74
CA VAL A 99 12.54 -11.26 9.83
C VAL A 99 14.02 -11.47 10.08
#